data_AF-A0A8T5JGR8-F1
#
_entry.id   AF-A0A8T5JGR8-F1
#
_cell.length_a   1.000
_cell.length_b   1.000
_cell.length_c   1.000
_cell.angle_alpha   90.00
_cell.angle_beta   90.00
_cell.angle_gamma   90.00
#
_symmetry.space_group_name_H-M   'P 1'
#
loop_
_entity.id
_entity.type
_entity.pdbx_description
1 polymer ?
#
loop_
_entity_poly.entity_id
_entity_poly.type
_entity_poly.pdbx_seq_one_letter_code
_entity_poly.pdbx_strand_id
1 'polypeptide(L)'
;EHSELNRRLEGIISRTENPNYKRLAIELNDFVDSDALVQVEGKPNLFDRLIILWGRFENAYLTESRVRYALILGFAILGVPSFIRFTGFAVVAFNPLKRAAFLWSIASGFPVMGIDMKMWALLLVVLDGAMGALLSISSMLLFIERKNWSTQLASLSLIVSLVAVNLLLFYVEQFSMIIIAALQYLMLQADYYYQRKYMKKV
;
A
#
# COMPACT_ATOMS: atom_id res chain seq x y z
N GLU A 1 27.77 14.95 -25.54
CA GLU A 1 27.29 16.28 -25.95
C GLU A 1 28.44 17.26 -26.22
N HIS A 2 29.43 17.40 -25.32
CA HIS A 2 30.62 18.27 -25.54
C HIS A 2 31.37 18.05 -26.86
N SER A 3 31.60 16.79 -27.25
CA SER A 3 32.31 16.45 -28.50
C SER A 3 31.56 16.87 -29.77
N GLU A 4 30.24 16.98 -29.73
CA GLU A 4 29.45 17.43 -30.87
C GLU A 4 29.47 18.95 -31.02
N LEU A 5 29.54 19.69 -29.90
CA LEU A 5 29.62 21.14 -29.89
C LEU A 5 30.99 21.63 -30.41
N ASN A 6 32.09 21.01 -29.98
CA ASN A 6 33.44 21.35 -30.45
C ASN A 6 33.58 21.12 -31.96
N ARG A 7 33.05 20.01 -32.49
CA ARG A 7 33.05 19.72 -33.92
C ARG A 7 32.29 20.75 -34.75
N ARG A 8 31.23 21.34 -34.20
CA ARG A 8 30.46 22.41 -34.86
C ARG A 8 31.21 23.74 -34.83
N LEU A 9 31.87 24.06 -33.71
CA LEU A 9 32.70 25.26 -33.58
C LEU A 9 33.91 25.22 -34.51
N GLU A 10 34.62 24.10 -34.62
CA GLU A 10 35.69 23.90 -35.61
C GLU A 10 35.20 24.04 -37.06
N GLY A 11 33.99 23.55 -37.34
CA GLY A 11 33.33 23.72 -38.64
C GLY A 11 33.03 25.19 -38.98
N ILE A 12 32.75 26.03 -37.98
CA ILE A 12 32.48 27.46 -38.16
C ILE A 12 33.79 28.25 -38.29
N ILE A 13 34.84 27.87 -37.54
CA ILE A 13 36.18 28.47 -37.63
C ILE A 13 36.80 28.28 -39.02
N SER A 14 36.54 27.13 -39.65
CA SER A 14 37.08 26.79 -40.97
C SER A 14 36.28 27.38 -42.15
N ARG A 15 35.00 27.70 -41.96
CA ARG A 15 34.09 28.14 -43.05
C ARG A 15 33.75 29.64 -43.05
N THR A 16 34.12 30.38 -42.02
CA THR A 16 33.72 31.79 -41.88
C THR A 16 34.85 32.74 -42.29
N GLU A 17 34.59 33.59 -43.30
CA GLU A 17 35.55 34.60 -43.79
C GLU A 17 35.57 35.88 -42.93
N ASN A 18 34.59 36.06 -42.04
CA ASN A 18 34.50 37.26 -41.19
C ASN A 18 35.41 37.13 -39.95
N PRO A 19 36.42 38.02 -39.79
CA PRO A 19 37.44 37.89 -38.73
C PRO A 19 36.88 37.93 -37.31
N ASN A 20 35.80 38.67 -37.09
CA ASN A 20 35.23 38.85 -35.75
C ASN A 20 34.49 37.60 -35.27
N TYR A 21 33.76 36.93 -36.17
CA TYR A 21 33.08 35.67 -35.85
C TYR A 21 34.06 34.52 -35.65
N LYS A 22 35.17 34.50 -36.40
CA LYS A 22 36.24 33.53 -36.20
C LYS A 22 36.89 33.69 -34.82
N ARG A 23 37.16 34.93 -34.41
CA ARG A 23 37.72 35.24 -33.08
C ARG A 23 36.76 34.83 -31.96
N LEU A 24 35.46 35.10 -32.10
CA LEU A 24 34.46 34.68 -31.12
C LEU A 24 34.34 33.15 -31.01
N ALA A 25 34.39 32.44 -32.14
CA ALA A 25 34.34 30.98 -32.14
C ALA A 25 35.59 30.34 -31.51
N ILE A 26 36.77 30.96 -31.68
CA ILE A 26 38.00 30.52 -31.02
C ILE A 26 37.90 30.73 -29.50
N GLU A 27 37.49 31.93 -29.05
CA GLU A 27 37.35 32.22 -27.61
C GLU A 27 36.29 31.33 -26.93
N LEU A 28 35.19 31.01 -27.62
CA LEU A 28 34.18 30.08 -27.11
C LEU A 28 34.69 28.63 -27.07
N ASN A 29 35.51 28.22 -28.04
CA ASN A 29 36.12 26.90 -28.03
C ASN A 29 37.14 26.79 -26.90
N ASP A 30 38.01 27.80 -26.73
CA ASP A 30 38.97 27.85 -25.62
C ASP A 30 38.25 27.90 -24.25
N PHE A 31 37.12 28.58 -24.14
CA PHE A 31 36.32 28.59 -22.91
C PHE A 31 35.67 27.24 -22.59
N VAL A 32 35.24 26.48 -23.62
CA VAL A 32 34.66 25.14 -23.45
C VAL A 32 35.73 24.08 -23.17
N ASP A 33 36.95 24.26 -23.70
CA ASP A 33 38.09 23.36 -23.50
C ASP A 33 38.86 23.65 -22.21
N SER A 34 38.83 24.90 -21.74
CA SER A 34 39.24 25.23 -20.38
C SER A 34 38.21 24.68 -19.41
N ASP A 35 38.63 23.88 -18.43
CA ASP A 35 37.84 23.27 -17.34
C ASP A 35 37.06 24.28 -16.43
N ALA A 36 36.75 25.48 -16.93
CA ALA A 36 35.94 26.50 -16.26
C ALA A 36 34.44 26.18 -16.20
N LEU A 37 33.99 25.11 -16.89
CA LEU A 37 32.73 24.46 -16.56
C LEU A 37 32.90 23.69 -15.25
N VAL A 38 33.01 24.45 -14.16
CA VAL A 38 32.64 23.96 -12.83
C VAL A 38 31.19 23.54 -12.98
N GLN A 39 30.99 22.23 -13.22
CA GLN A 39 29.71 21.58 -13.10
C GLN A 39 29.22 21.99 -11.71
N VAL A 40 28.27 22.92 -11.68
CA VAL A 40 27.63 23.33 -10.43
C VAL A 40 26.92 22.06 -9.98
N GLU A 41 27.62 21.25 -9.19
CA GLU A 41 27.02 20.26 -8.32
C GLU A 41 25.96 21.04 -7.56
N GLY A 42 24.71 20.91 -8.00
CA GLY A 42 23.58 21.54 -7.35
C GLY A 42 23.71 21.19 -5.88
N LYS A 43 23.80 22.21 -5.02
CA LYS A 43 23.96 22.01 -3.57
C LYS A 43 22.97 20.92 -3.17
N PRO A 44 23.42 19.79 -2.62
CA PRO A 44 22.58 18.60 -2.47
C PRO A 44 21.34 19.01 -1.70
N ASN A 45 20.21 18.94 -2.38
CA ASN A 45 18.94 19.29 -1.78
C ASN A 45 18.67 18.28 -0.65
N LEU A 46 17.86 18.63 0.34
CA LEU A 46 17.52 17.70 1.43
C LEU A 46 16.91 16.40 0.87
N PHE A 47 16.22 16.50 -0.26
CA PHE A 47 15.71 15.39 -1.04
C PHE A 47 16.80 14.55 -1.70
N ASP A 48 17.86 15.15 -2.25
CA ASP A 48 18.99 14.40 -2.83
C ASP A 48 19.72 13.58 -1.75
N ARG A 49 19.85 14.12 -0.54
CA ARG A 49 20.36 13.37 0.61
C ARG A 49 19.47 12.21 1.00
N LEU A 50 18.15 12.40 1.02
CA LEU A 50 17.18 11.33 1.28
C LEU A 50 17.24 10.24 0.21
N ILE A 51 17.39 10.61 -1.07
CA ILE A 51 17.53 9.68 -2.19
C ILE A 51 18.83 8.88 -2.08
N ILE A 52 19.94 9.52 -1.74
CA ILE A 52 21.23 8.84 -1.53
C ILE A 52 21.17 7.90 -0.31
N LEU A 53 20.51 8.32 0.77
CA LEU A 53 20.26 7.47 1.94
C LEU A 53 19.38 6.27 1.59
N TRP A 54 18.32 6.48 0.80
CA TRP A 54 17.46 5.42 0.29
C TRP A 54 18.20 4.45 -0.63
N GLY A 55 19.03 4.94 -1.55
CA GLY A 55 19.82 4.09 -2.45
C GLY A 55 20.90 3.26 -1.72
N ARG A 56 21.45 3.79 -0.62
CA ARG A 56 22.33 3.01 0.28
C ARG A 56 21.56 1.97 1.06
N PHE A 57 20.35 2.29 1.53
CA PHE A 57 19.48 1.33 2.22
C PHE A 57 19.00 0.22 1.27
N GLU A 58 18.68 0.56 0.03
CA GLU A 58 18.30 -0.39 -1.02
C GLU A 58 19.44 -1.38 -1.30
N ASN A 59 20.64 -0.89 -1.55
CA ASN A 59 21.78 -1.78 -1.78
C ASN A 59 22.21 -2.58 -0.52
N ALA A 60 22.04 -2.03 0.68
CA ALA A 60 22.45 -2.69 1.92
C ALA A 60 21.40 -3.68 2.47
N TYR A 61 20.10 -3.43 2.27
CA TYR A 61 18.99 -4.21 2.85
C TYR A 61 18.09 -4.88 1.80
N LEU A 62 17.91 -4.32 0.60
CA LEU A 62 17.14 -4.92 -0.50
C LEU A 62 17.98 -5.88 -1.36
N THR A 63 18.65 -6.85 -0.73
CA THR A 63 19.14 -8.01 -1.47
C THR A 63 17.97 -8.92 -1.83
N GLU A 64 17.99 -9.49 -3.05
CA GLU A 64 16.90 -10.34 -3.58
C GLU A 64 16.46 -11.41 -2.57
N SER A 65 17.42 -12.09 -1.92
CA SER A 65 17.13 -13.12 -0.93
C SER A 65 16.43 -12.56 0.31
N ARG A 66 16.82 -11.37 0.80
CA ARG A 66 16.20 -10.76 1.99
C ARG A 66 14.78 -10.30 1.71
N VAL A 67 14.55 -9.66 0.56
CA VAL A 67 13.21 -9.27 0.11
C VAL A 67 12.33 -10.51 -0.06
N ARG A 68 12.87 -11.59 -0.64
CA ARG A 68 12.16 -12.86 -0.77
C ARG A 68 11.72 -13.43 0.58
N TYR A 69 12.62 -13.52 1.56
CA TYR A 69 12.26 -14.03 2.90
C TYR A 69 11.27 -13.10 3.61
N ALA A 70 11.41 -11.78 3.45
CA ALA A 70 10.45 -10.82 3.99
C ALA A 70 9.06 -11.01 3.38
N LEU A 71 8.96 -11.25 2.07
CA LEU A 71 7.69 -11.54 1.41
C LEU A 71 7.10 -12.89 1.84
N ILE A 72 7.90 -13.95 1.96
CA ILE A 72 7.46 -15.25 2.47
C ILE A 72 6.84 -15.10 3.86
N LEU A 73 7.55 -14.40 4.75
CA LEU A 73 7.08 -14.11 6.10
C LEU A 73 5.83 -13.24 6.08
N GLY A 74 5.80 -12.18 5.28
CA GLY A 74 4.63 -11.31 5.15
C GLY A 74 3.39 -12.08 4.68
N PHE A 75 3.52 -12.90 3.63
CA PHE A 75 2.43 -13.73 3.13
C PHE A 75 2.00 -14.79 4.14
N ALA A 76 2.94 -15.36 4.91
CA ALA A 76 2.61 -16.33 5.96
C ALA A 76 1.87 -15.67 7.13
N ILE A 77 2.35 -14.52 7.62
CA ILE A 77 1.76 -13.76 8.72
C ILE A 77 0.33 -13.36 8.39
N LEU A 78 0.08 -12.91 7.15
CA LEU A 78 -1.25 -12.50 6.72
C LEU A 78 -2.14 -13.69 6.35
N GLY A 79 -1.59 -14.69 5.66
CA GLY A 79 -2.37 -15.78 5.08
C GLY A 79 -2.71 -16.91 6.05
N VAL A 80 -1.74 -17.33 6.86
CA VAL A 80 -1.88 -18.54 7.71
C VAL A 80 -3.00 -18.39 8.73
N PRO A 81 -3.14 -17.26 9.46
CA PRO A 81 -4.23 -17.11 10.42
C PRO A 81 -5.62 -17.17 9.76
N SER A 82 -5.82 -16.49 8.63
CA SER A 82 -7.07 -16.53 7.87
C SER A 82 -7.36 -17.94 7.35
N PHE A 83 -6.34 -18.65 6.87
CA PHE A 83 -6.48 -20.03 6.42
C PHE A 83 -6.79 -21.01 7.56
N ILE A 84 -6.21 -20.84 8.75
CA ILE A 84 -6.53 -21.63 9.93
C ILE A 84 -8.00 -21.43 10.34
N ARG A 85 -8.49 -20.17 10.35
CA ARG A 85 -9.92 -19.90 10.63
C ARG A 85 -10.83 -20.62 9.64
N PHE A 86 -10.48 -20.58 8.35
CA PHE A 86 -11.25 -21.24 7.29
C PHE A 86 -11.27 -22.76 7.42
N THR A 87 -10.11 -23.38 7.65
CA THR A 87 -10.01 -24.82 7.84
C THR A 87 -10.72 -25.27 9.13
N GLY A 88 -10.63 -24.50 10.21
CA GLY A 88 -11.42 -24.70 11.42
C GLY A 88 -12.94 -24.67 11.16
N PHE A 89 -13.39 -23.73 10.34
CA PHE A 89 -14.78 -23.68 9.87
C PHE A 89 -15.15 -24.92 9.05
N ALA A 90 -14.29 -25.36 8.11
CA ALA A 90 -14.55 -26.51 7.25
C ALA A 90 -14.75 -27.82 8.04
N VAL A 91 -13.96 -28.03 9.11
CA VAL A 91 -14.11 -29.19 10.02
C VAL A 91 -15.47 -29.18 10.72
N VAL A 92 -15.98 -27.99 11.02
CA VAL A 92 -17.18 -27.78 11.82
C VAL A 92 -18.44 -27.61 10.94
N ALA A 93 -18.28 -27.34 9.65
CA ALA A 93 -19.35 -26.98 8.71
C ALA A 93 -20.46 -28.03 8.58
N PHE A 94 -20.13 -29.31 8.73
CA PHE A 94 -21.07 -30.43 8.63
C PHE A 94 -21.89 -30.66 9.89
N ASN A 95 -21.49 -30.07 11.04
CA ASN A 95 -22.22 -30.19 12.29
C ASN A 95 -23.04 -28.90 12.55
N PRO A 96 -24.39 -28.93 12.47
CA PRO A 96 -25.21 -27.72 12.57
C PRO A 96 -25.02 -26.94 13.87
N LEU A 97 -24.89 -27.65 15.01
CA LEU A 97 -24.70 -27.06 16.33
C LEU A 97 -23.33 -26.38 16.45
N LYS A 98 -22.25 -27.09 16.09
CA LYS A 98 -20.90 -26.54 16.17
C LYS A 98 -20.70 -25.40 15.15
N ARG A 99 -21.29 -25.50 13.95
CA ARG A 99 -21.27 -24.43 12.93
C ARG A 99 -21.95 -23.16 13.45
N ALA A 100 -23.12 -23.29 14.08
CA ALA A 100 -23.79 -22.16 14.67
C ALA A 100 -22.95 -21.51 15.78
N ALA A 101 -22.31 -22.30 16.64
CA ALA A 101 -21.43 -21.80 17.68
C ALA A 101 -20.18 -21.07 17.13
N PHE A 102 -19.54 -21.61 16.10
CA PHE A 102 -18.39 -20.99 15.44
C PHE A 102 -18.76 -19.68 14.74
N LEU A 103 -19.86 -19.66 13.99
CA LEU A 103 -20.34 -18.43 13.37
C LEU A 103 -20.77 -17.41 14.42
N TRP A 104 -21.31 -17.85 15.56
CA TRP A 104 -21.67 -16.97 16.65
C TRP A 104 -20.46 -16.35 17.34
N SER A 105 -19.34 -17.06 17.50
CA SER A 105 -18.12 -16.46 18.06
C SER A 105 -17.58 -15.32 17.18
N ILE A 106 -17.67 -15.47 15.86
CA ILE A 106 -17.31 -14.40 14.91
C ILE A 106 -18.37 -13.30 14.92
N ALA A 107 -19.65 -13.69 14.90
CA ALA A 107 -20.76 -12.76 14.87
C ALA A 107 -20.91 -11.93 16.15
N SER A 108 -20.40 -12.42 17.29
CA SER A 108 -20.38 -11.67 18.55
C SER A 108 -19.50 -10.41 18.50
N GLY A 109 -18.54 -10.38 17.56
CA GLY A 109 -17.78 -9.17 17.23
C GLY A 109 -18.55 -8.20 16.34
N PHE A 110 -19.62 -8.65 15.68
CA PHE A 110 -20.50 -7.76 14.95
C PHE A 110 -21.47 -7.06 15.89
N PRO A 111 -21.70 -5.78 15.67
CA PRO A 111 -22.70 -5.08 16.46
C PRO A 111 -24.11 -5.62 16.16
N VAL A 112 -25.00 -5.52 17.15
CA VAL A 112 -26.36 -6.05 17.07
C VAL A 112 -27.23 -5.18 16.16
N MET A 113 -27.15 -5.42 14.85
CA MET A 113 -28.14 -4.97 13.88
C MET A 113 -29.09 -6.13 13.55
N GLY A 114 -30.38 -5.86 13.33
CA GLY A 114 -31.41 -6.84 12.95
C GLY A 114 -31.22 -7.51 11.59
N ILE A 115 -29.97 -7.63 11.14
CA ILE A 115 -29.52 -8.28 9.91
C ILE A 115 -29.06 -9.70 10.28
N ASP A 116 -29.14 -10.65 9.35
CA ASP A 116 -28.68 -12.02 9.57
C ASP A 116 -27.15 -12.08 9.74
N MET A 117 -26.68 -11.90 10.98
CA MET A 117 -25.27 -11.87 11.35
C MET A 117 -24.54 -13.16 10.97
N LYS A 118 -25.25 -14.29 10.94
CA LYS A 118 -24.68 -15.59 10.58
C LYS A 118 -24.31 -15.64 9.10
N MET A 119 -25.13 -15.05 8.24
CA MET A 119 -24.86 -14.95 6.81
C MET A 119 -23.62 -14.11 6.53
N TRP A 120 -23.50 -12.94 7.18
CA TRP A 120 -22.32 -12.07 7.04
C TRP A 120 -21.05 -12.69 7.61
N ALA A 121 -21.15 -13.33 8.78
CA ALA A 121 -20.02 -14.07 9.36
C ALA A 121 -19.56 -15.19 8.42
N LEU A 122 -20.48 -15.93 7.81
CA LEU A 122 -20.14 -16.98 6.85
C LEU A 122 -19.46 -16.40 5.60
N LEU A 123 -20.00 -15.33 5.03
CA LEU A 123 -19.43 -14.69 3.84
C LEU A 123 -18.00 -14.19 4.12
N LEU A 124 -17.78 -13.55 5.27
CA LEU A 124 -16.46 -13.09 5.68
C LEU A 124 -15.49 -14.25 5.89
N VAL A 125 -15.89 -15.31 6.61
CA VAL A 125 -15.03 -16.49 6.83
C VAL A 125 -14.61 -17.14 5.52
N VAL A 126 -15.54 -17.28 4.58
CA VAL A 126 -15.25 -17.91 3.29
C VAL A 126 -14.34 -17.02 2.44
N LEU A 127 -14.61 -15.71 2.38
CA LEU A 127 -13.85 -14.79 1.53
C LEU A 127 -12.44 -14.52 2.09
N ASP A 128 -12.35 -14.15 3.37
CA ASP A 128 -11.07 -13.98 4.08
C ASP A 128 -10.28 -15.31 4.10
N GLY A 129 -10.97 -16.42 4.33
CA GLY A 129 -10.41 -17.76 4.27
C GLY A 129 -9.79 -18.12 2.91
N ALA A 130 -10.51 -17.84 1.83
CA ALA A 130 -10.03 -18.05 0.46
C ALA A 130 -8.80 -17.18 0.17
N MET A 131 -8.82 -15.89 0.54
CA MET A 131 -7.67 -15.00 0.36
C MET A 131 -6.47 -15.44 1.19
N GLY A 132 -6.70 -15.88 2.43
CA GLY A 132 -5.69 -16.45 3.31
C GLY A 132 -5.08 -17.74 2.76
N ALA A 133 -5.90 -18.61 2.16
CA ALA A 133 -5.42 -19.80 1.47
C ALA A 133 -4.51 -19.44 0.28
N LEU A 134 -4.93 -18.49 -0.56
CA LEU A 134 -4.13 -18.02 -1.69
C LEU A 134 -2.79 -17.42 -1.23
N LEU A 135 -2.78 -16.62 -0.15
CA LEU A 135 -1.54 -16.06 0.41
C LEU A 135 -0.63 -17.14 1.01
N SER A 136 -1.20 -18.13 1.69
CA SER A 136 -0.44 -19.26 2.24
C SER A 136 0.19 -20.09 1.11
N ILE A 137 -0.57 -20.35 0.04
CA ILE A 137 -0.10 -21.01 -1.17
C ILE A 137 1.01 -20.16 -1.83
N SER A 138 0.81 -18.85 -1.98
CA SER A 138 1.84 -17.94 -2.51
C SER A 138 3.12 -17.95 -1.70
N SER A 139 3.03 -17.97 -0.37
CA SER A 139 4.19 -18.09 0.53
C SER A 139 4.96 -19.38 0.24
N MET A 140 4.26 -20.51 0.12
CA MET A 140 4.84 -21.81 -0.20
C MET A 140 5.45 -21.85 -1.62
N LEU A 141 4.79 -21.27 -2.63
CA LEU A 141 5.34 -21.17 -3.98
C LEU A 141 6.60 -20.30 -4.02
N LEU A 142 6.64 -19.21 -3.25
CA LEU A 142 7.82 -18.34 -3.20
C LEU A 142 9.00 -19.04 -2.53
N PHE A 143 8.71 -19.88 -1.52
CA PHE A 143 9.70 -20.73 -0.86
C PHE A 143 10.30 -21.77 -1.82
N ILE A 144 9.49 -22.36 -2.71
CA ILE A 144 9.93 -23.31 -3.76
C ILE A 144 10.44 -22.56 -5.03
N GLU A 145 10.76 -21.27 -4.90
CA GLU A 145 11.34 -20.42 -5.96
C GLU A 145 10.45 -20.23 -7.21
N ARG A 146 9.15 -20.52 -7.14
CA ARG A 146 8.17 -20.25 -8.20
C ARG A 146 7.69 -18.80 -8.16
N LYS A 147 8.59 -17.87 -8.49
CA LYS A 147 8.42 -16.42 -8.35
C LYS A 147 7.16 -15.88 -9.04
N ASN A 148 6.98 -16.13 -10.34
CA ASN A 148 5.90 -15.54 -11.14
C ASN A 148 4.51 -15.90 -10.61
N TRP A 149 4.27 -17.18 -10.33
CA TRP A 149 2.98 -17.64 -9.82
C TRP A 149 2.72 -17.15 -8.40
N SER A 150 3.75 -17.16 -7.54
CA SER A 150 3.62 -16.65 -6.18
C SER A 150 3.21 -15.18 -6.16
N THR A 151 3.92 -14.32 -6.91
CA THR A 151 3.67 -12.88 -6.91
C THR A 151 2.32 -12.52 -7.52
N GLN A 152 1.90 -13.22 -8.58
CA GLN A 152 0.58 -13.04 -9.19
C GLN A 152 -0.55 -13.40 -8.22
N LEU A 153 -0.47 -14.58 -7.59
CA LEU A 153 -1.47 -15.03 -6.62
C LEU A 153 -1.51 -14.14 -5.37
N ALA A 154 -0.34 -13.71 -4.89
CA ALA A 154 -0.25 -12.82 -3.73
C ALA A 154 -0.83 -11.44 -4.07
N SER A 155 -0.47 -10.88 -5.22
CA SER A 155 -1.01 -9.60 -5.70
C SER A 155 -2.53 -9.64 -5.80
N LEU A 156 -3.09 -10.66 -6.47
CA LEU A 156 -4.53 -10.84 -6.58
C LEU A 156 -5.20 -10.92 -5.20
N SER A 157 -4.67 -11.77 -4.31
CA SER A 157 -5.23 -11.97 -2.97
C SER A 157 -5.17 -10.69 -2.13
N LEU A 158 -4.06 -9.96 -2.17
CA LEU A 158 -3.90 -8.69 -1.46
C LEU A 158 -4.85 -7.61 -1.98
N ILE A 159 -4.97 -7.48 -3.31
CA ILE A 159 -5.89 -6.52 -3.94
C ILE A 159 -7.33 -6.81 -3.52
N VAL A 160 -7.78 -8.06 -3.63
CA VAL A 160 -9.14 -8.45 -3.25
C VAL A 160 -9.35 -8.25 -1.75
N SER A 161 -8.35 -8.57 -0.92
CA SER A 161 -8.44 -8.35 0.52
C SER A 161 -8.59 -6.86 0.86
N LEU A 162 -7.80 -5.99 0.24
CA LEU A 162 -7.85 -4.54 0.46
C LEU A 162 -9.15 -3.90 -0.03
N VAL A 163 -9.61 -4.26 -1.23
CA VAL A 163 -10.73 -3.58 -1.89
C VAL A 163 -12.08 -4.16 -1.49
N ALA A 164 -12.15 -5.47 -1.26
CA ALA A 164 -13.41 -6.16 -0.97
C ALA A 164 -13.50 -6.61 0.50
N VAL A 165 -12.58 -7.45 0.97
CA VAL A 165 -12.71 -8.10 2.29
C VAL A 165 -12.67 -7.07 3.43
N ASN A 166 -11.63 -6.23 3.44
CA ASN A 166 -11.43 -5.22 4.48
C ASN A 166 -12.53 -4.16 4.45
N LEU A 167 -12.93 -3.75 3.25
CA LEU A 167 -14.01 -2.78 3.07
C LEU A 167 -15.35 -3.34 3.56
N LEU A 168 -15.61 -4.64 3.31
CA LEU A 168 -16.80 -5.31 3.81
C LEU A 168 -16.82 -5.42 5.33
N LEU A 169 -15.69 -5.81 5.94
CA LEU A 169 -15.56 -5.90 7.39
C LEU A 169 -15.78 -4.54 8.04
N PHE A 170 -15.14 -3.51 7.50
CA PHE A 170 -15.28 -2.13 7.94
C PHE A 170 -16.71 -1.62 7.77
N TYR A 171 -17.36 -1.90 6.65
CA TYR A 171 -18.74 -1.55 6.40
C TYR A 171 -19.65 -2.11 7.51
N VAL A 172 -19.51 -3.39 7.85
CA VAL A 172 -20.34 -4.03 8.88
C VAL A 172 -20.10 -3.40 10.27
N GLU A 173 -18.85 -3.12 10.63
CA GLU A 173 -18.51 -2.49 11.91
C GLU A 173 -19.01 -1.05 12.01
N GLN A 174 -18.78 -0.24 10.97
CA GLN A 174 -19.13 1.17 10.97
C GLN A 174 -20.64 1.43 11.00
N PHE A 175 -21.43 0.61 10.29
CA PHE A 175 -22.87 0.83 10.20
C PHE A 175 -23.57 0.77 11.55
N SER A 176 -23.07 -0.02 12.50
CA SER A 176 -23.64 0.01 13.83
C SER A 176 -23.24 1.20 14.66
N MET A 177 -22.01 1.69 14.49
CA MET A 177 -21.57 2.88 15.21
C MET A 177 -22.44 4.07 14.84
N ILE A 178 -22.95 4.12 13.59
CA ILE A 178 -23.93 5.11 13.15
C ILE A 178 -25.25 4.99 13.95
N ILE A 179 -25.79 3.78 14.12
CA ILE A 179 -27.04 3.58 14.88
C ILE A 179 -26.86 3.98 16.35
N ILE A 180 -25.75 3.57 16.95
CA ILE A 180 -25.43 3.92 18.34
C ILE A 180 -25.27 5.43 18.48
N ALA A 181 -24.53 6.09 17.58
CA ALA A 181 -24.37 7.54 17.58
C ALA A 181 -25.69 8.28 17.35
N ALA A 182 -26.57 7.77 16.48
CA ALA A 182 -27.89 8.32 16.26
C ALA A 182 -28.77 8.22 17.52
N LEU A 183 -28.73 7.08 18.23
CA LEU A 183 -29.43 6.92 19.51
C LEU A 183 -28.86 7.87 20.58
N GLN A 184 -27.54 7.99 20.68
CA GLN A 184 -26.88 8.93 21.59
C GLN A 184 -27.30 10.38 21.30
N TYR A 185 -27.33 10.76 20.02
CA TYR A 185 -27.81 12.08 19.59
C TYR A 185 -29.28 12.31 19.96
N LEU A 186 -30.16 11.34 19.73
CA LEU A 186 -31.57 11.43 20.12
C LEU A 186 -31.74 11.55 21.63
N MET A 187 -30.97 10.79 22.42
CA MET A 187 -30.97 10.89 23.87
C MET A 187 -30.49 12.27 24.35
N LEU A 188 -29.48 12.84 23.69
CA LEU A 188 -29.00 14.19 23.98
C LEU A 188 -30.07 15.25 23.66
N GLN A 189 -30.79 15.11 22.54
CA GLN A 189 -31.92 15.99 22.22
C GLN A 189 -33.07 15.83 23.22
N ALA A 190 -33.38 14.61 23.64
CA ALA A 190 -34.40 14.32 24.64
C ALA A 190 -34.03 14.92 26.00
N ASP A 191 -32.77 14.82 26.43
CA ASP A 191 -32.26 15.43 27.65
C ASP A 191 -32.34 16.95 27.58
N TYR A 192 -31.90 17.57 26.47
CA TYR A 192 -32.03 19.01 26.27
C TYR A 192 -33.49 19.48 26.31
N TYR A 193 -34.39 18.73 25.67
CA TYR A 193 -35.83 18.98 25.74
C TYR A 193 -36.36 18.87 27.18
N TYR A 194 -35.97 17.82 27.90
CA TYR A 194 -36.38 17.58 29.28
C TYR A 194 -35.90 18.72 30.19
N GLN A 195 -34.64 19.11 30.10
CA GLN A 195 -34.08 20.24 30.84
C GLN A 195 -34.81 21.55 30.53
N ARG A 196 -35.05 21.84 29.24
CA ARG A 196 -35.76 23.05 28.83
C ARG A 196 -37.19 23.11 29.37
N LYS A 197 -37.91 21.98 29.35
CA LYS A 197 -39.34 21.92 29.70
C LYS A 197 -39.60 21.77 31.19
N TYR A 198 -38.76 21.03 31.91
CA TYR A 198 -39.01 20.63 33.30
C TYR A 198 -38.00 21.21 34.30
N MET A 199 -36.79 21.60 33.88
CA MET A 199 -35.75 22.12 34.78
C MET A 199 -35.60 23.65 34.76
N LYS A 200 -36.21 24.36 33.80
CA LYS A 200 -36.26 25.85 33.84
C LYS A 200 -37.43 26.36 34.68
N LYS A 201 -37.19 26.44 35.99
CA LYS A 201 -37.70 27.48 36.89
C LYS A 201 -36.53 28.02 37.73
N VAL A 202 -35.83 29.00 37.17
CA VAL A 202 -35.21 30.14 37.88
C VAL A 202 -35.30 31.32 36.94
#